data_AF-A0A7X3R7X7-F1
#
_entry.id   AF-A0A7X3R7X7-F1
#
_cell.length_a   1.000
_cell.length_b   1.000
_cell.length_c   1.000
_cell.angle_alpha   90.00
_cell.angle_beta   90.00
_cell.angle_gamma   90.00
#
_symmetry.space_group_name_H-M   'P 1'
#
loop_
_entity.id
_entity.type
_entity.pdbx_description
1 polymer ?
#
loop_
_entity_poly.entity_id
_entity_poly.type
_entity_poly.pdbx_seq_one_letter_code
_entity_poly.pdbx_strand_id
1 'polypeptide(L)'
;MTHVRHDRPTWAGRVPRHKIAELYKKDALGICDEVLIDDVGIGLLVRIENIFRARAANSGIASCPLCQREIPHDFDPAFLLCCESCNWELTWAEYHKSKQGKYLIASGMDPFLKEYVEQYRVARSPQEKMILIDTLIHRYHWELEGGLSGPGARNLIGGKPNEVIDFLNQLSYGTSSSPEILATRQEWLDKVQKSRAQYAEAIKERERKEEKKRQKAEEKNRRRTLREKARQAGQAGRGNAGESAR
;
A
#
# COMPACT_ATOMS: atom_id res chain seq x y z
N MET A 1 11.58 21.99 -33.00
CA MET A 1 11.87 22.21 -31.56
C MET A 1 11.05 21.20 -30.78
N THR A 2 11.66 20.16 -30.22
CA THR A 2 10.96 19.17 -29.40
C THR A 2 10.80 19.72 -27.99
N HIS A 3 9.57 19.96 -27.55
CA HIS A 3 9.27 20.46 -26.21
C HIS A 3 9.59 19.40 -25.16
N VAL A 4 10.32 19.79 -24.12
CA VAL A 4 10.57 18.96 -22.93
C VAL A 4 9.25 18.77 -22.18
N ARG A 5 8.99 17.55 -21.71
CA ARG A 5 7.78 17.18 -20.99
C ARG A 5 8.07 16.87 -19.54
N HIS A 6 7.22 17.33 -18.63
CA HIS A 6 7.39 17.18 -17.17
C HIS A 6 6.22 16.45 -16.49
N ASP A 7 5.49 15.63 -17.25
CA ASP A 7 4.30 14.93 -16.75
C ASP A 7 4.65 14.01 -15.58
N ARG A 8 3.88 14.09 -14.49
CA ARG A 8 4.06 13.16 -13.38
C ARG A 8 3.49 11.79 -13.75
N PRO A 9 4.16 10.69 -13.34
CA PRO A 9 3.60 9.36 -13.52
C PRO A 9 2.19 9.24 -12.93
N THR A 10 1.28 8.70 -13.74
CA THR A 10 -0.06 8.32 -13.29
C THR A 10 -0.03 6.88 -12.82
N TRP A 11 -0.65 6.63 -11.67
CA TRP A 11 -0.69 5.32 -11.03
C TRP A 11 -2.15 4.87 -10.93
N ALA A 12 -2.45 3.67 -11.43
CA ALA A 12 -3.82 3.15 -11.40
C ALA A 12 -4.35 3.06 -9.98
N GLY A 13 -5.63 3.40 -9.82
CA GLY A 13 -6.36 3.20 -8.57
C GLY A 13 -6.50 1.72 -8.23
N ARG A 14 -6.99 1.47 -7.02
CA ARG A 14 -7.43 0.13 -6.63
C ARG A 14 -8.77 -0.17 -7.29
N VAL A 15 -9.00 -1.43 -7.68
CA VAL A 15 -10.26 -1.87 -8.29
C VAL A 15 -11.38 -1.76 -7.26
N PRO A 16 -12.49 -1.05 -7.57
CA PRO A 16 -13.56 -0.88 -6.59
C PRO A 16 -14.24 -2.20 -6.21
N ARG A 17 -14.38 -2.46 -4.91
CA ARG A 17 -15.06 -3.66 -4.38
C ARG A 17 -16.49 -3.85 -4.91
N HIS A 18 -17.24 -2.77 -5.15
CA HIS A 18 -18.61 -2.88 -5.67
C HIS A 18 -18.65 -3.47 -7.09
N LYS A 19 -17.65 -3.20 -7.94
CA LYS A 19 -17.56 -3.79 -9.28
C LYS A 19 -17.31 -5.30 -9.21
N ILE A 20 -16.42 -5.71 -8.30
CA ILE A 20 -16.16 -7.13 -8.04
C ILE A 20 -17.42 -7.80 -7.46
N ALA A 21 -18.11 -7.16 -6.51
CA ALA A 21 -19.36 -7.69 -5.98
C ALA A 21 -20.43 -7.89 -7.07
N GLU A 22 -20.58 -6.90 -7.94
CA GLU A 22 -21.52 -6.95 -9.06
C GLU A 22 -21.14 -8.04 -10.07
N LEU A 23 -19.84 -8.20 -10.34
CA LEU A 23 -19.31 -9.23 -11.22
C LEU A 23 -19.72 -10.62 -10.73
N TYR A 24 -19.43 -10.93 -9.46
CA TYR A 24 -19.81 -12.21 -8.84
C TYR A 24 -21.33 -12.41 -8.76
N LYS A 25 -22.09 -11.34 -8.50
CA LYS A 25 -23.56 -11.42 -8.51
C LYS A 25 -24.10 -11.79 -9.90
N LYS A 26 -23.57 -11.19 -10.96
CA LYS A 26 -23.99 -11.47 -12.34
C LYS A 26 -23.60 -12.89 -12.76
N ASP A 27 -22.38 -13.31 -12.44
CA ASP A 27 -21.89 -14.66 -12.69
C ASP A 27 -22.77 -15.73 -11.99
N ALA A 28 -23.13 -15.52 -10.71
CA ALA A 28 -24.02 -16.42 -9.98
C ALA A 28 -25.44 -16.51 -10.55
N LEU A 29 -25.88 -15.50 -11.31
CA LEU A 29 -27.15 -15.51 -12.05
C LEU A 29 -27.02 -16.12 -13.45
N GLY A 30 -25.84 -16.60 -13.83
CA GLY A 30 -25.53 -17.09 -15.18
C GLY A 30 -25.44 -15.97 -16.23
N ILE A 31 -25.27 -14.72 -15.81
CA ILE A 31 -25.17 -13.56 -16.71
C ILE A 31 -23.70 -13.29 -17.03
N CYS A 32 -23.33 -13.49 -18.29
CA CYS A 32 -22.02 -13.12 -18.81
C CYS A 32 -21.99 -11.62 -19.16
N ASP A 33 -21.43 -10.80 -18.26
CA ASP A 33 -21.18 -9.37 -18.51
C ASP A 33 -19.72 -9.16 -18.88
N GLU A 34 -19.43 -9.29 -20.19
CA GLU A 34 -18.06 -9.18 -20.72
C GLU A 34 -17.42 -7.82 -20.44
N VAL A 35 -18.21 -6.75 -20.45
CA VAL A 35 -17.72 -5.39 -20.18
C VAL A 35 -17.26 -5.27 -18.73
N LEU A 36 -18.04 -5.80 -17.79
CA LEU A 36 -17.68 -5.78 -16.38
C LEU A 36 -16.49 -6.72 -16.08
N ILE A 37 -16.43 -7.89 -16.73
CA ILE A 37 -15.28 -8.80 -16.66
C ILE A 37 -14.00 -8.09 -17.11
N ASP A 38 -14.04 -7.40 -18.24
CA ASP A 38 -12.90 -6.66 -18.78
C ASP A 38 -12.53 -5.47 -17.92
N ASP A 39 -13.49 -4.68 -17.46
CA ASP A 39 -13.25 -3.53 -16.59
C ASP A 39 -12.58 -3.94 -15.25
N VAL A 40 -13.06 -5.02 -14.63
CA VAL A 40 -12.43 -5.56 -13.41
C VAL A 40 -11.05 -6.14 -13.71
N GLY A 41 -10.93 -7.01 -14.71
CA GLY A 41 -9.70 -7.73 -14.97
C GLY A 41 -8.58 -6.85 -15.54
N ILE A 42 -8.89 -5.93 -16.46
CA ILE A 42 -7.94 -4.91 -16.92
C ILE A 42 -7.56 -3.98 -15.75
N GLY A 43 -8.53 -3.61 -14.91
CA GLY A 43 -8.27 -2.83 -13.70
C GLY A 43 -7.24 -3.50 -12.77
N LEU A 44 -7.37 -4.81 -12.56
CA LEU A 44 -6.42 -5.62 -11.79
C LEU A 44 -5.06 -5.68 -12.51
N LEU A 45 -5.05 -5.96 -13.82
CA LEU A 45 -3.83 -6.04 -14.63
C LEU A 45 -2.99 -4.76 -14.54
N VAL A 46 -3.58 -3.61 -14.88
CA VAL A 46 -2.89 -2.31 -14.88
C VAL A 46 -2.43 -1.94 -13.47
N ARG A 47 -3.19 -2.33 -12.44
CA ARG A 47 -2.79 -2.11 -11.06
C ARG A 47 -1.58 -2.94 -10.67
N ILE A 48 -1.53 -4.21 -11.07
CA ILE A 48 -0.40 -5.11 -10.82
C ILE A 48 0.85 -4.62 -11.55
N GLU A 49 0.72 -4.21 -12.81
CA GLU A 49 1.84 -3.62 -13.58
C GLU A 49 2.40 -2.38 -12.88
N ASN A 50 1.53 -1.52 -12.32
CA ASN A 50 1.97 -0.38 -11.53
C ASN A 50 2.69 -0.76 -10.23
N ILE A 51 2.31 -1.88 -9.60
CA ILE A 51 3.05 -2.43 -8.45
C ILE A 51 4.46 -2.83 -8.87
N PHE A 52 4.61 -3.55 -9.98
CA PHE A 52 5.93 -3.94 -10.49
C PHE A 52 6.76 -2.73 -10.93
N ARG A 53 6.17 -1.76 -11.62
CA ARG A 53 6.82 -0.49 -11.98
C ARG A 53 7.31 0.28 -10.74
N ALA A 54 6.50 0.36 -9.69
CA ALA A 54 6.88 1.04 -8.45
C ALA A 54 8.00 0.31 -7.69
N ARG A 55 8.02 -1.03 -7.75
CA ARG A 55 9.07 -1.88 -7.22
C ARG A 55 10.39 -1.69 -7.98
N ALA A 56 10.37 -1.75 -9.32
CA ALA A 56 11.55 -1.49 -10.14
C ALA A 56 12.18 -0.13 -9.82
N ALA A 57 11.34 0.90 -9.65
CA ALA A 57 11.81 2.22 -9.24
C ALA A 57 12.43 2.25 -7.83
N ASN A 58 11.92 1.44 -6.89
CA ASN A 58 12.57 1.26 -5.59
C ASN A 58 13.90 0.51 -5.68
N SER A 59 14.16 -0.17 -6.80
CA SER A 59 15.39 -0.92 -7.07
C SER A 59 16.35 -0.17 -8.00
N GLY A 60 16.09 1.11 -8.31
CA GLY A 60 16.99 1.95 -9.10
C GLY A 60 16.61 2.09 -10.58
N ILE A 61 15.43 1.60 -10.98
CA ILE A 61 14.97 1.64 -12.38
C ILE A 61 13.60 2.32 -12.46
N ALA A 62 13.56 3.59 -12.85
CA ALA A 62 12.32 4.29 -13.14
C ALA A 62 11.81 3.95 -14.54
N SER A 63 10.50 4.07 -14.78
CA SER A 63 9.93 3.89 -16.12
C SER A 63 9.32 5.21 -16.59
N CYS A 64 9.63 5.61 -17.82
CA CYS A 64 9.07 6.79 -18.45
C CYS A 64 7.54 6.71 -18.53
N PRO A 65 6.78 7.72 -18.08
CA PRO A 65 5.31 7.69 -18.13
C PRO A 65 4.71 7.77 -19.53
N LEU A 66 5.48 8.15 -20.54
CA LEU A 66 4.99 8.33 -21.91
C LEU A 66 5.25 7.10 -22.79
N CYS A 67 6.47 6.58 -22.76
CA CYS A 67 6.89 5.49 -23.64
C CYS A 67 7.37 4.24 -22.88
N GLN A 68 7.26 4.23 -21.55
CA GLN A 68 7.59 3.10 -20.66
C GLN A 68 9.06 2.68 -20.62
N ARG A 69 9.96 3.34 -21.36
CA ARG A 69 11.40 3.06 -21.34
C ARG A 69 11.97 3.15 -19.93
N GLU A 70 12.83 2.20 -19.60
CA GLU A 70 13.52 2.12 -18.32
C GLU A 70 14.66 3.15 -18.25
N ILE A 71 14.78 3.79 -17.10
CA ILE A 71 15.74 4.86 -16.82
C ILE A 71 16.41 4.52 -15.48
N PRO A 72 17.71 4.13 -15.48
CA PRO A 72 18.44 3.88 -14.26
C PRO A 72 18.67 5.18 -13.48
N HIS A 73 18.70 5.10 -12.14
CA HIS A 73 19.04 6.22 -11.25
C HIS A 73 19.79 5.74 -10.00
N ASP A 74 20.54 6.64 -9.38
CA ASP A 74 21.40 6.37 -8.21
C ASP A 74 20.72 6.69 -6.86
N PHE A 75 19.43 7.00 -6.89
CA PHE A 75 18.60 7.39 -5.75
C PHE A 75 18.87 8.80 -5.19
N ASP A 76 19.74 9.61 -5.81
CA ASP A 76 19.88 11.02 -5.47
C ASP A 76 18.55 11.74 -5.75
N PRO A 77 17.91 12.40 -4.76
CA PRO A 77 16.70 13.19 -4.97
C PRO A 77 16.80 14.21 -6.12
N ALA A 78 17.99 14.76 -6.36
CA ALA A 78 18.25 15.74 -7.41
C ALA A 78 18.53 15.10 -8.79
N PHE A 79 18.70 13.78 -8.86
CA PHE A 79 18.93 13.07 -10.11
C PHE A 79 17.81 13.37 -11.12
N LEU A 80 18.17 13.82 -12.31
CA LEU A 80 17.23 14.12 -13.38
C LEU A 80 16.98 12.85 -14.21
N LEU A 81 15.77 12.31 -14.13
CA LEU A 81 15.34 11.21 -14.99
C LEU A 81 15.05 11.77 -16.38
N CYS A 82 15.88 11.44 -17.36
CA CYS A 82 15.68 11.85 -18.76
C CYS A 82 15.34 10.65 -19.65
N CYS A 83 14.33 10.80 -20.49
CA CYS A 83 13.97 9.80 -21.48
C CYS A 83 14.35 10.27 -22.90
N GLU A 84 15.40 9.67 -23.46
CA GLU A 84 15.92 10.03 -24.80
C GLU A 84 14.93 9.80 -25.94
N SER A 85 13.95 8.91 -25.78
CA SER A 85 12.98 8.60 -26.85
C SER A 85 11.79 9.56 -26.92
N CYS A 86 11.47 10.28 -25.84
CA CYS A 86 10.29 11.15 -25.80
C CYS A 86 10.53 12.51 -25.14
N ASN A 87 11.77 12.82 -24.78
CA ASN A 87 12.21 14.06 -24.14
C ASN A 87 11.41 14.39 -22.87
N TRP A 88 11.06 13.35 -22.12
CA TRP A 88 10.45 13.50 -20.80
C TRP A 88 11.53 13.64 -19.75
N GLU A 89 11.34 14.58 -18.82
CA GLU A 89 12.26 14.89 -17.74
C GLU A 89 11.51 15.11 -16.42
N LEU A 90 12.00 14.48 -15.35
CA LEU A 90 11.50 14.69 -13.99
C LEU A 90 12.59 14.37 -12.97
N THR A 91 12.66 15.12 -11.87
CA THR A 91 13.58 14.76 -10.78
C THR A 91 13.15 13.45 -10.12
N TRP A 92 14.11 12.68 -9.62
CA TRP A 92 13.82 11.47 -8.85
C TRP A 92 12.95 11.79 -7.62
N ALA A 93 13.20 12.90 -6.92
CA ALA A 93 12.36 13.34 -5.81
C ALA A 93 10.88 13.46 -6.18
N GLU A 94 10.58 14.07 -7.33
CA GLU A 94 9.20 14.23 -7.80
C GLU A 94 8.59 12.92 -8.30
N TYR A 95 9.37 12.08 -8.99
CA TYR A 95 8.94 10.75 -9.40
C TYR A 95 8.59 9.92 -8.16
N HIS A 96 9.48 9.88 -7.17
CA HIS A 96 9.28 9.14 -5.92
C HIS A 96 8.06 9.65 -5.15
N LYS A 97 7.86 10.98 -5.11
CA LYS A 97 6.67 11.58 -4.50
C LYS A 97 5.37 11.16 -5.21
N SER A 98 5.38 10.96 -6.53
CA SER A 98 4.19 10.57 -7.30
C SER A 98 3.59 9.22 -6.87
N LYS A 99 4.43 8.27 -6.44
CA LYS A 99 4.03 6.91 -6.04
C LYS A 99 3.81 6.74 -4.53
N GLN A 100 4.23 7.72 -3.73
CA GLN A 100 4.07 7.68 -2.28
C GLN A 100 2.59 7.65 -1.88
N GLY A 101 2.24 6.81 -0.90
CA GLY A 101 0.86 6.68 -0.41
C GLY A 101 -0.12 6.01 -1.38
N LYS A 102 0.36 5.48 -2.52
CA LYS A 102 -0.49 4.84 -3.54
C LYS A 102 -0.70 3.34 -3.33
N TYR A 103 -0.18 2.74 -2.25
CA TYR A 103 -0.32 1.31 -1.94
C TYR A 103 0.22 0.36 -3.03
N LEU A 104 1.35 0.71 -3.64
CA LEU A 104 1.95 -0.04 -4.76
C LEU A 104 2.98 -1.05 -4.26
N ILE A 105 2.52 -2.07 -3.53
CA ILE A 105 3.37 -3.10 -2.90
C ILE A 105 2.72 -4.47 -3.16
N ALA A 106 3.51 -5.47 -3.55
CA ALA A 106 3.00 -6.82 -3.83
C ALA A 106 2.77 -7.67 -2.56
N SER A 107 3.55 -7.44 -1.49
CA SER A 107 3.42 -8.10 -0.18
C SER A 107 3.28 -9.63 -0.25
N GLY A 108 4.33 -10.36 -0.68
CA GLY A 108 4.30 -11.84 -0.73
C GLY A 108 3.68 -12.42 -2.00
N MET A 109 2.67 -11.74 -2.56
CA MET A 109 1.91 -12.18 -3.74
C MET A 109 2.69 -12.19 -5.07
N ASP A 110 3.98 -11.86 -5.08
CA ASP A 110 4.76 -11.67 -6.31
C ASP A 110 4.59 -12.80 -7.35
N PRO A 111 4.68 -14.10 -7.00
CA PRO A 111 4.53 -15.17 -7.98
C PRO A 111 3.12 -15.18 -8.60
N PHE A 112 2.10 -14.94 -7.78
CA PHE A 112 0.70 -14.95 -8.20
C PHE A 112 0.33 -13.75 -9.05
N LEU A 113 0.88 -12.58 -8.73
CA LEU A 113 0.70 -11.38 -9.54
C LEU A 113 1.33 -11.54 -10.92
N LYS A 114 2.51 -12.18 -11.01
CA LYS A 114 3.16 -12.50 -12.30
C LYS A 114 2.31 -13.46 -13.12
N GLU A 115 1.88 -14.56 -12.50
CA GLU A 115 1.03 -15.56 -13.15
C GLU A 115 -0.24 -14.94 -13.72
N TYR A 116 -0.92 -14.07 -12.95
CA TYR A 116 -2.10 -13.36 -13.42
C TYR A 116 -1.80 -12.48 -14.65
N VAL A 117 -0.73 -11.68 -14.61
CA VAL A 117 -0.35 -10.79 -15.73
C VAL A 117 -0.08 -11.59 -17.00
N GLU A 118 0.65 -12.70 -16.88
CA GLU A 118 1.01 -13.55 -18.01
C GLU A 118 -0.23 -14.22 -18.62
N GLN A 119 -1.09 -14.82 -17.80
CA GLN A 119 -2.27 -15.55 -18.26
C GLN A 119 -3.38 -14.62 -18.76
N TYR A 120 -3.62 -13.48 -18.09
CA TYR A 120 -4.71 -12.58 -18.46
C TYR A 120 -4.49 -11.92 -19.82
N ARG A 121 -3.24 -11.66 -20.21
CA ARG A 121 -2.90 -11.09 -21.54
C ARG A 121 -3.23 -12.01 -22.71
N VAL A 122 -3.23 -13.32 -22.48
CA VAL A 122 -3.50 -14.31 -23.53
C VAL A 122 -4.93 -14.87 -23.46
N ALA A 123 -5.65 -14.67 -22.36
CA ALA A 123 -7.05 -15.06 -22.20
C ALA A 123 -7.94 -14.36 -23.24
N ARG A 124 -8.74 -15.15 -23.97
CA ARG A 124 -9.58 -14.64 -25.07
C ARG A 124 -11.06 -14.70 -24.74
N SER A 125 -11.48 -15.68 -23.95
CA SER A 125 -12.88 -15.83 -23.58
C SER A 125 -13.22 -15.11 -22.27
N PRO A 126 -14.47 -14.65 -22.10
CA PRO A 126 -14.96 -14.12 -20.83
C PRO A 126 -14.82 -15.11 -19.67
N GLN A 127 -15.04 -16.40 -19.94
CA GLN A 127 -14.91 -17.49 -18.97
C GLN A 127 -13.49 -17.61 -18.43
N GLU A 128 -12.48 -17.63 -19.31
CA GLU A 128 -11.06 -17.68 -18.91
C GLU A 128 -10.69 -16.47 -18.05
N LYS A 129 -11.10 -15.28 -18.48
CA LYS A 129 -10.86 -14.04 -17.73
C LYS A 129 -11.52 -14.08 -16.35
N MET A 130 -12.75 -14.58 -16.25
CA MET A 130 -13.46 -14.74 -14.98
C MET A 130 -12.73 -15.72 -14.06
N ILE A 131 -12.28 -16.88 -14.57
CA ILE A 131 -11.48 -17.86 -13.80
C ILE A 131 -10.19 -17.23 -13.28
N LEU A 132 -9.50 -16.41 -14.08
CA LEU A 132 -8.28 -15.73 -13.64
C LEU A 132 -8.56 -14.69 -12.56
N ILE A 133 -9.61 -13.88 -12.72
CA ILE A 133 -10.05 -12.92 -11.71
C ILE A 133 -10.37 -13.68 -10.41
N ASP A 134 -11.15 -14.74 -10.50
CA ASP A 134 -11.56 -15.54 -9.36
C ASP A 134 -10.37 -16.17 -8.65
N THR A 135 -9.46 -16.79 -9.40
CA THR A 135 -8.24 -17.40 -8.87
C THR A 135 -7.40 -16.38 -8.12
N LEU A 136 -7.21 -15.18 -8.68
CA LEU A 136 -6.45 -14.12 -8.02
C LEU A 136 -7.13 -13.66 -6.73
N ILE A 137 -8.46 -13.47 -6.76
CA ILE A 137 -9.25 -13.04 -5.60
C ILE A 137 -9.22 -14.11 -4.49
N HIS A 138 -9.34 -15.39 -4.83
CA HIS A 138 -9.33 -16.49 -3.87
C HIS A 138 -7.94 -16.78 -3.27
N ARG A 139 -6.86 -16.59 -4.03
CA ARG A 139 -5.49 -16.76 -3.50
C ARG A 139 -5.19 -15.80 -2.33
N TYR A 140 -5.94 -14.71 -2.19
CA TYR A 140 -5.85 -13.84 -1.01
C TYR A 140 -6.29 -14.52 0.30
N HIS A 141 -7.13 -15.54 0.25
CA HIS A 141 -7.49 -16.31 1.44
C HIS A 141 -6.33 -17.17 1.94
N TRP A 142 -5.45 -17.63 1.04
CA TRP A 142 -4.33 -18.51 1.38
C TRP A 142 -3.12 -17.75 1.93
N GLU A 143 -2.82 -16.53 1.47
CA GLU A 143 -1.67 -15.77 2.01
C GLU A 143 -1.82 -15.29 3.46
N LEU A 144 -3.02 -15.30 4.04
CA LEU A 144 -3.23 -14.96 5.45
C LEU A 144 -2.77 -16.06 6.42
N GLU A 145 -2.37 -17.25 5.94
CA GLU A 145 -1.84 -18.31 6.80
C GLU A 145 -0.46 -17.98 7.40
N GLY A 146 0.29 -17.05 6.80
CA GLY A 146 1.62 -16.60 7.26
C GLY A 146 1.62 -15.45 8.28
N GLY A 147 0.44 -14.95 8.68
CA GLY A 147 0.29 -13.81 9.59
C GLY A 147 -0.06 -12.49 8.89
N LEU A 148 -0.48 -11.50 9.70
CA LEU A 148 -1.13 -10.25 9.30
C LEU A 148 -0.20 -9.19 8.65
N SER A 149 0.81 -9.61 7.87
CA SER A 149 1.41 -8.68 6.91
C SER A 149 0.32 -8.37 5.88
N GLY A 150 -0.37 -7.24 6.09
CA GLY A 150 -1.73 -7.00 5.61
C GLY A 150 -1.99 -7.48 4.17
N PRO A 151 -3.18 -8.05 3.92
CA PRO A 151 -3.44 -8.84 2.72
C PRO A 151 -3.05 -8.03 1.48
N GLY A 152 -2.23 -8.62 0.59
CA GLY A 152 -1.88 -8.01 -0.70
C GLY A 152 -3.13 -7.50 -1.46
N ALA A 153 -4.29 -8.09 -1.18
CA ALA A 153 -5.61 -7.64 -1.61
C ALA A 153 -5.86 -6.15 -1.34
N ARG A 154 -5.45 -5.60 -0.19
CA ARG A 154 -5.64 -4.18 0.13
C ARG A 154 -4.96 -3.26 -0.90
N ASN A 155 -3.88 -3.74 -1.52
CA ASN A 155 -3.13 -3.01 -2.53
C ASN A 155 -3.77 -3.11 -3.93
N LEU A 156 -4.66 -4.08 -4.15
CA LEU A 156 -5.43 -4.23 -5.40
C LEU A 156 -6.88 -3.72 -5.31
N ILE A 157 -7.65 -4.06 -4.27
CA ILE A 157 -9.12 -3.86 -4.24
C ILE A 157 -9.61 -2.77 -3.27
N GLY A 158 -8.73 -2.32 -2.38
CA GLY A 158 -8.97 -1.15 -1.52
C GLY A 158 -10.00 -1.34 -0.40
N GLY A 159 -9.85 -0.50 0.62
CA GLY A 159 -10.60 -0.61 1.89
C GLY A 159 -9.66 -0.72 3.10
N LYS A 160 -10.25 -0.77 4.30
CA LYS A 160 -9.53 -1.14 5.51
C LYS A 160 -9.28 -2.66 5.51
N PRO A 161 -8.22 -3.17 6.16
CA PRO A 161 -7.92 -4.60 6.20
C PRO A 161 -9.12 -5.47 6.58
N ASN A 162 -9.86 -5.10 7.63
CA ASN A 162 -11.05 -5.86 8.06
C ASN A 162 -12.17 -5.83 7.03
N GLU A 163 -12.43 -4.67 6.41
CA GLU A 163 -13.48 -4.56 5.40
C GLU A 163 -13.13 -5.35 4.12
N VAL A 164 -11.85 -5.47 3.79
CA VAL A 164 -11.37 -6.29 2.67
C VAL A 164 -11.56 -7.77 2.99
N ILE A 165 -11.18 -8.19 4.19
CA ILE A 165 -11.37 -9.56 4.69
C ILE A 165 -12.87 -9.93 4.70
N ASP A 166 -13.72 -9.08 5.27
CA ASP A 166 -15.17 -9.32 5.35
C ASP A 166 -15.79 -9.37 3.95
N PHE A 167 -15.32 -8.53 3.03
CA PHE A 167 -15.75 -8.55 1.64
C PHE A 167 -15.38 -9.86 0.93
N LEU A 168 -14.13 -10.30 1.02
CA LEU A 168 -13.68 -11.54 0.37
C LEU A 168 -14.45 -12.76 0.91
N ASN A 169 -14.76 -12.79 2.21
CA ASN A 169 -15.61 -13.84 2.78
C ASN A 169 -17.01 -13.91 2.17
N GLN A 170 -17.62 -12.74 1.91
CA GLN A 170 -18.95 -12.69 1.33
C GLN A 170 -18.96 -13.24 -0.10
N LEU A 171 -17.83 -13.13 -0.82
CA LEU A 171 -17.69 -13.69 -2.16
C LEU A 171 -17.50 -15.21 -2.14
N SER A 172 -16.65 -15.72 -1.24
CA SER A 172 -16.28 -17.14 -1.25
C SER A 172 -17.29 -18.08 -0.56
N TYR A 173 -18.19 -17.56 0.27
CA TYR A 173 -19.08 -18.38 1.09
C TYR A 173 -20.53 -17.91 0.97
N GLY A 174 -21.37 -18.70 0.30
CA GLY A 174 -22.80 -18.46 0.13
C GLY A 174 -23.66 -19.38 1.00
N THR A 175 -24.98 -19.14 1.02
CA THR A 175 -25.96 -19.99 1.74
C THR A 175 -26.03 -21.42 1.23
N SER A 176 -25.50 -21.69 0.03
CA SER A 176 -25.47 -23.00 -0.62
C SER A 176 -24.13 -23.72 -0.49
N SER A 177 -23.18 -23.18 0.29
CA SER A 177 -21.88 -23.83 0.50
C SER A 177 -22.02 -25.15 1.27
N SER A 178 -21.24 -26.17 0.91
CA SER A 178 -21.26 -27.46 1.59
C SER A 178 -20.76 -27.35 3.04
N PRO A 179 -21.13 -28.29 3.93
CA PRO A 179 -20.65 -28.31 5.32
C PRO A 179 -19.12 -28.28 5.45
N GLU A 180 -18.38 -28.92 4.54
CA GLU A 180 -16.92 -28.95 4.53
C GLU A 180 -16.30 -27.59 4.17
N ILE A 181 -16.94 -26.87 3.23
CA ILE A 181 -16.55 -25.51 2.87
C ILE A 181 -16.83 -24.54 4.03
N LEU A 182 -17.94 -24.75 4.77
CA LEU A 182 -18.27 -23.98 5.96
C LEU A 182 -17.33 -24.28 7.15
N ALA A 183 -16.83 -25.51 7.29
CA ALA A 183 -15.82 -25.84 8.29
C ALA A 183 -14.47 -25.14 8.00
N THR A 184 -14.01 -25.20 6.74
CA THR A 184 -12.82 -24.47 6.29
C THR A 184 -12.96 -22.96 6.51
N ARG A 185 -14.17 -22.40 6.28
CA ARG A 185 -14.48 -21.00 6.60
C ARG A 185 -14.31 -20.71 8.09
N GLN A 186 -14.83 -21.57 8.97
CA GLN A 186 -14.75 -21.35 10.40
C GLN A 186 -13.30 -21.37 10.90
N GLU A 187 -12.49 -22.32 10.44
CA GLU A 187 -11.05 -22.36 10.75
C GLU A 187 -10.34 -21.09 10.30
N TRP A 188 -10.69 -20.58 9.12
CA TRP A 188 -10.14 -19.33 8.62
C TRP A 188 -10.63 -18.12 9.42
N LEU A 189 -11.89 -18.09 9.85
CA LEU A 189 -12.44 -17.02 10.69
C LEU A 189 -11.71 -16.97 12.04
N ASP A 190 -11.40 -18.13 12.62
CA ASP A 190 -10.62 -18.23 13.86
C ASP A 190 -9.19 -17.72 13.66
N LYS A 191 -8.53 -18.07 12.53
CA LYS A 191 -7.22 -17.51 12.14
C LYS A 191 -7.29 -15.98 12.02
N VAL A 192 -8.32 -15.45 11.36
CA VAL A 192 -8.54 -14.00 11.21
C VAL A 192 -8.77 -13.33 12.56
N GLN A 193 -9.58 -13.91 13.44
CA GLN A 193 -9.85 -13.36 14.77
C GLN A 193 -8.57 -13.31 15.61
N LYS A 194 -7.77 -14.39 15.59
CA LYS A 194 -6.46 -14.43 16.26
C LYS A 194 -5.54 -13.34 15.72
N SER A 195 -5.48 -13.18 14.40
CA SER A 195 -4.72 -12.12 13.76
C SER A 195 -5.21 -10.73 14.18
N ARG A 196 -6.52 -10.48 14.15
CA ARG A 196 -7.13 -9.21 14.60
C ARG A 196 -6.73 -8.86 16.03
N ALA A 197 -6.72 -9.84 16.94
CA ALA A 197 -6.28 -9.65 18.32
C ALA A 197 -4.79 -9.27 18.40
N GLN A 198 -3.92 -9.96 17.66
CA GLN A 198 -2.49 -9.65 17.58
C GLN A 198 -2.25 -8.21 17.08
N TYR A 199 -2.99 -7.78 16.06
CA TYR A 199 -2.88 -6.42 15.52
C TYR A 199 -3.38 -5.35 16.50
N ALA A 200 -4.49 -5.60 17.19
CA ALA A 200 -4.99 -4.70 18.22
C ALA A 200 -3.96 -4.50 19.34
N GLU A 201 -3.32 -5.58 19.79
CA GLU A 201 -2.23 -5.48 20.78
C GLU A 201 -1.00 -4.75 20.24
N ALA A 202 -0.61 -4.97 18.98
CA ALA A 202 0.49 -4.24 18.37
C ALA A 202 0.22 -2.72 18.26
N ILE A 203 -1.03 -2.33 17.98
CA ILE A 203 -1.44 -0.91 18.01
C ILE A 203 -1.29 -0.34 19.41
N LYS A 204 -1.88 -0.98 20.42
CA LYS A 204 -1.78 -0.54 21.82
C LYS A 204 -0.32 -0.40 22.27
N GLU A 205 0.53 -1.35 21.87
CA GLU A 205 1.95 -1.30 22.19
C GLU A 205 2.67 -0.12 21.52
N ARG A 206 2.32 0.20 20.27
CA ARG A 206 2.86 1.37 19.57
C ARG A 206 2.42 2.68 20.24
N GLU A 207 1.14 2.81 20.57
CA GLU A 207 0.60 3.96 21.30
C GLU A 207 1.30 4.14 22.65
N ARG A 208 1.50 3.04 23.39
CA ARG A 208 2.25 3.05 24.67
C ARG A 208 3.70 3.51 24.48
N LYS A 209 4.36 3.11 23.40
CA LYS A 209 5.74 3.56 23.07
C LYS A 209 5.78 5.04 22.69
N GLU A 210 4.82 5.52 21.91
CA GLU A 210 4.71 6.93 21.52
C GLU A 210 4.42 7.83 22.73
N GLU A 211 3.52 7.41 23.61
CA GLU A 211 3.22 8.08 24.88
C GLU A 211 4.48 8.20 25.76
N LYS A 212 5.20 7.09 25.95
CA LYS A 212 6.49 7.10 26.69
C LYS A 212 7.51 8.03 26.04
N LYS A 213 7.56 8.11 24.70
CA LYS A 213 8.46 9.01 23.98
C LYS A 213 8.07 10.47 24.20
N ARG A 214 6.76 10.79 24.20
CA ARG A 214 6.25 12.14 24.49
C ARG A 214 6.57 12.57 25.92
N GLN A 215 6.30 11.72 26.91
CA GLN A 215 6.63 11.98 28.31
C GLN A 215 8.12 12.23 28.54
N LYS A 216 9.00 11.42 27.92
CA LYS A 216 10.45 11.64 27.98
C LYS A 216 10.88 12.95 27.34
N ALA A 217 10.26 13.35 26.23
CA ALA A 217 10.54 14.61 25.56
C ALA A 217 10.11 15.81 26.43
N GLU A 218 8.93 15.74 27.04
CA GLU A 218 8.42 16.74 27.98
C GLU A 218 9.31 16.88 29.22
N GLU A 219 9.73 15.78 29.83
CA GLU A 219 10.64 15.81 30.98
C GLU A 219 11.99 16.43 30.62
N LYS A 220 12.56 16.07 29.46
CA LYS A 220 13.81 16.65 28.96
C LYS A 220 13.67 18.16 28.76
N ASN A 221 12.55 18.62 28.22
CA ASN A 221 12.27 20.04 28.04
C ASN A 221 12.17 20.75 29.40
N ARG A 222 11.43 20.18 30.35
CA ARG A 222 11.31 20.71 31.73
C ARG A 222 12.68 20.87 32.40
N ARG A 223 13.54 19.85 32.31
CA ARG A 223 14.92 19.89 32.85
C ARG A 223 15.76 20.98 32.18
N ARG A 224 15.61 21.19 30.86
CA ARG A 224 16.30 22.26 30.12
C ARG A 224 15.85 23.64 30.61
N THR A 225 14.55 23.88 30.73
CA THR A 225 14.00 25.15 31.23
C THR A 225 14.45 25.45 32.65
N LEU A 226 14.48 24.46 33.55
CA LEU A 226 14.99 24.64 34.91
C LEU A 226 16.48 25.02 34.94
N ARG A 227 17.30 24.39 34.10
CA ARG A 227 18.73 24.72 33.97
C ARG A 227 18.94 26.14 33.42
N GLU A 228 18.14 26.56 32.45
CA GLU A 228 18.18 27.93 31.89
C GLU A 228 17.79 28.97 32.95
N LYS A 229 16.70 28.73 33.72
CA LYS A 229 16.31 29.59 34.84
C LYS A 229 17.39 29.69 35.93
N ALA A 230 18.00 28.56 36.31
CA ALA A 230 19.07 28.55 37.30
C ALA A 230 20.32 29.32 36.83
N ARG A 231 20.67 29.24 35.54
CA ARG A 231 21.75 30.04 34.94
C ARG A 231 21.46 31.53 34.97
N GLN A 232 20.23 31.95 34.66
CA GLN A 232 19.81 33.35 34.71
C GLN A 232 19.85 33.91 36.14
N ALA A 233 19.36 33.16 37.11
CA ALA A 233 19.41 33.56 38.52
C ALA A 233 20.86 33.71 39.04
N GLY A 234 21.76 32.81 38.64
CA GLY A 234 23.18 32.89 38.99
C GLY A 234 23.91 34.09 38.37
N GLN A 235 23.50 34.55 37.19
CA GLN A 235 24.05 35.76 36.56
C GLN A 235 23.56 37.04 37.26
N ALA A 236 22.27 37.10 37.64
CA ALA A 236 21.71 38.24 38.37
C ALA A 236 22.37 38.44 39.76
N GLY A 237 22.71 37.36 40.46
CA GLY A 237 23.39 37.43 41.76
C GLY A 237 24.84 37.93 41.71
N ARG A 238 25.54 37.79 40.57
CA ARG A 238 26.92 38.30 40.40
C ARG A 238 26.97 39.78 40.01
N GLY A 239 25.92 40.33 39.41
CA GLY A 239 25.83 41.74 39.06
C GLY A 239 25.76 42.66 40.29
N ASN A 240 25.05 42.25 41.35
CA ASN A 240 24.86 43.07 42.55
C ASN A 240 26.06 43.09 43.52
N ALA A 241 27.02 42.17 43.40
CA ALA A 241 28.19 42.13 44.28
C ALA A 241 29.32 43.10 43.84
N GLY A 242 29.22 43.68 42.64
CA GLY A 242 30.22 44.63 42.10
C GLY A 242 29.97 46.10 42.43
N GLU A 243 28.82 46.46 43.00
CA GLU A 243 28.40 47.86 43.19
C GLU A 243 28.50 48.39 44.63
N SER A 244 28.98 47.59 45.59
CA SER A 244 29.21 48.03 46.99
C SER A 244 30.69 48.24 47.37
N ALA A 245 31.56 48.51 46.39
CA ALA A 245 32.99 48.77 46.63
C ALA A 245 33.46 50.15 46.11
N ARG A 246 32.60 51.17 46.18
CA ARG A 246 32.98 52.57 45.97
C ARG A 246 32.43 53.46 47.07
#